data_AF-A0A8J6W296-F1
#
_entry.id   AF-A0A8J6W296-F1
#
_cell.length_a   1.000
_cell.length_b   1.000
_cell.length_c   1.000
_cell.angle_alpha   90.00
_cell.angle_beta   90.00
_cell.angle_gamma   90.00
#
_symmetry.space_group_name_H-M   'P 1'
#
loop_
_entity.id
_entity.type
_entity.pdbx_description
1 polymer ?
#
loop_
_entity_poly.entity_id
_entity_poly.type
_entity_poly.pdbx_seq_one_letter_code
_entity_poly.pdbx_strand_id
1 'polypeptide(L)'
;MMNYNLLSRVGLLLGLATLTACKLPSNQLINAQKPNQGDRSPTTQQTNLIGLSFIKKDNLTNEYRGEIYPIALLINGRYVDVSTDVTTSVRDDLSEDVLLRTFGNQSLLSAMQNFTVLNQGEKLGEFQVQKLGISQFACSTKLTGQGNFSSERSLEAIFNSLPEDQVGGFSGSIGDKQFDESWRWTIALSQYNPAKNATATPDATAEAKYRQDLTTTANALFSQNPQLQDVTGETVVEEISVVDLNQDSQPEVYGLVRQGTDPKNRSSRDARDAGVVGAYANVWLTYSNQQPQTLASQVTPYSAIAARPAYDLITTVDINGDGIQEAIVRNTGYESTSFGIYEYKENQLKQVFSGAGYGC
;
A
#
# COMPACT_ATOMS: atom_id res chain seq x y z
N MET A 1 18.05 -23.82 -54.20
CA MET A 1 18.88 -23.03 -55.15
C MET A 1 19.05 -21.66 -54.50
N MET A 2 20.15 -21.35 -53.78
CA MET A 2 21.45 -20.84 -54.30
C MET A 2 21.25 -19.65 -55.26
N ASN A 3 21.83 -18.45 -55.12
CA ASN A 3 23.09 -17.95 -54.53
C ASN A 3 22.91 -16.43 -54.20
N TYR A 4 23.33 -15.91 -53.03
CA TYR A 4 24.65 -15.39 -52.60
C TYR A 4 25.12 -13.99 -53.09
N ASN A 5 25.39 -13.16 -52.09
CA ASN A 5 26.43 -12.12 -51.92
C ASN A 5 26.30 -10.72 -52.56
N LEU A 6 26.29 -9.69 -51.69
CA LEU A 6 27.41 -8.74 -51.60
C LEU A 6 27.50 -8.09 -50.19
N LEU A 7 28.72 -8.03 -49.67
CA LEU A 7 29.20 -7.45 -48.39
C LEU A 7 29.61 -5.98 -48.56
N SER A 8 29.42 -5.15 -47.51
CA SER A 8 30.47 -4.26 -46.95
C SER A 8 29.99 -3.71 -45.58
N ARG A 9 30.62 -4.15 -44.47
CA ARG A 9 31.64 -3.44 -43.65
C ARG A 9 31.16 -2.16 -42.96
N VAL A 10 30.79 -2.27 -41.67
CA VAL A 10 30.99 -1.21 -40.67
C VAL A 10 31.59 -1.85 -39.41
N GLY A 11 32.66 -1.24 -38.94
CA GLY A 11 33.61 -1.78 -37.96
C GLY A 11 33.11 -1.81 -36.52
N LEU A 12 33.54 -2.87 -35.84
CA LEU A 12 33.47 -3.11 -34.42
C LEU A 12 34.62 -2.37 -33.73
N LEU A 13 34.33 -1.47 -32.79
CA LEU A 13 35.33 -0.84 -31.92
C LEU A 13 35.13 -1.38 -30.50
N LEU A 14 35.96 -2.36 -30.15
CA LEU A 14 36.14 -2.90 -28.80
C LEU A 14 37.04 -1.94 -28.01
N GLY A 15 36.47 -1.25 -27.02
CA GLY A 15 37.21 -0.54 -25.99
C GLY A 15 37.35 -1.39 -24.74
N LEU A 16 38.50 -2.05 -24.57
CA LEU A 16 38.92 -2.63 -23.28
C LEU A 16 39.23 -1.49 -22.30
N ALA A 17 38.48 -1.37 -21.21
CA ALA A 17 38.86 -0.57 -20.06
C ALA A 17 39.69 -1.44 -19.09
N THR A 18 40.99 -1.17 -19.02
CA THR A 18 41.92 -1.73 -18.03
C THR A 18 41.67 -1.12 -16.65
N LEU A 19 41.25 -1.96 -15.69
CA LEU A 19 41.25 -1.63 -14.26
C LEU A 19 42.69 -1.48 -13.77
N THR A 20 43.12 -0.23 -13.57
CA THR A 20 44.40 0.08 -12.93
C THR A 20 44.15 0.29 -11.44
N ALA A 21 44.73 -0.58 -10.61
CA ALA A 21 44.69 -0.48 -9.16
C ALA A 21 45.41 0.80 -8.70
N CYS A 22 44.66 1.73 -8.11
CA CYS A 22 45.22 2.93 -7.51
C CYS A 22 45.72 2.59 -6.09
N LYS A 23 47.05 2.50 -5.94
CA LYS A 23 47.73 2.45 -4.64
C LYS A 23 47.60 3.82 -3.97
N LEU A 24 46.96 3.85 -2.81
CA LEU A 24 46.95 5.02 -1.92
C LEU A 24 48.35 5.23 -1.32
N PRO A 25 48.94 6.43 -1.38
CA PRO A 25 50.16 6.75 -0.68
C PRO A 25 49.90 6.89 0.83
N SER A 26 50.71 6.18 1.60
CA SER A 26 50.83 6.31 3.04
C SER A 26 51.46 7.66 3.41
N ASN A 27 50.99 8.22 4.53
CA ASN A 27 51.58 9.33 5.30
C ASN A 27 51.60 10.71 4.64
N GLN A 28 50.55 11.49 4.90
CA GLN A 28 50.73 12.91 5.24
C GLN A 28 49.92 13.27 6.48
N LEU A 29 50.69 13.52 7.55
CA LEU A 29 50.28 14.26 8.74
C LEU A 29 49.87 15.68 8.35
N ILE A 30 48.58 15.97 8.49
CA ILE A 30 48.10 17.36 8.59
C ILE A 30 47.30 17.44 9.89
N ASN A 31 47.77 18.28 10.80
CA ASN A 31 47.09 18.70 12.02
C ASN A 31 45.70 19.24 11.68
N ALA A 32 44.67 18.42 11.85
CA ALA A 32 43.29 18.88 11.94
C ALA A 32 42.96 19.03 13.43
N GLN A 33 42.68 20.28 13.82
CA GLN A 33 42.14 20.63 15.13
C GLN A 33 40.98 19.68 15.49
N LYS A 34 40.97 19.18 16.73
CA LYS A 34 39.82 18.46 17.30
C LYS A 34 38.55 19.27 17.00
N PRO A 35 37.60 18.74 16.22
CA PRO A 35 36.25 19.28 16.25
C PRO A 35 35.75 19.08 17.67
N ASN A 36 35.19 20.14 18.25
CA ASN A 36 34.42 20.06 19.48
C ASN A 36 33.50 18.83 19.39
N GLN A 37 33.72 17.86 20.28
CA GLN A 37 32.72 16.86 20.64
C GLN A 37 31.61 17.61 21.39
N GLY A 38 30.81 18.37 20.64
CA GLY A 38 29.46 18.66 21.05
C GLY A 38 28.70 17.34 20.96
N ASP A 39 28.04 16.98 22.05
CA ASP A 39 27.10 15.87 22.17
C ASP A 39 26.25 15.73 20.90
N ARG A 40 26.67 14.88 19.98
CA ARG A 40 25.74 14.22 19.06
C ARG A 40 25.28 13.01 19.83
N SER A 41 24.22 13.20 20.64
CA SER A 41 23.36 12.11 21.04
C SER A 41 23.14 11.24 19.80
N PRO A 42 23.33 9.90 19.87
CA PRO A 42 23.03 9.04 18.75
C PRO A 42 21.59 9.34 18.34
N THR A 43 21.40 9.94 17.16
CA THR A 43 20.08 10.09 16.58
C THR A 43 19.54 8.67 16.47
N THR A 44 18.59 8.35 17.34
CA THR A 44 17.95 7.03 17.39
C THR A 44 17.49 6.74 15.98
N GLN A 45 18.05 5.68 15.37
CA GLN A 45 17.72 5.34 14.00
C GLN A 45 16.23 5.04 13.96
N GLN A 46 15.48 5.91 13.30
CA GLN A 46 14.05 5.75 13.22
C GLN A 46 13.74 4.66 12.18
N THR A 47 13.19 3.55 12.65
CA THR A 47 12.85 2.40 11.82
C THR A 47 11.43 1.96 12.13
N ASN A 48 10.56 1.95 11.12
CA ASN A 48 9.20 1.43 11.28
C ASN A 48 8.82 0.56 10.07
N LEU A 49 8.64 -0.73 10.31
CA LEU A 49 8.14 -1.68 9.33
C LEU A 49 6.60 -1.63 9.33
N ILE A 50 6.05 -1.37 8.14
CA ILE A 50 4.62 -1.35 7.84
C ILE A 50 4.27 -2.65 7.13
N GLY A 51 3.20 -3.31 7.57
CA GLY A 51 2.68 -4.51 6.93
C GLY A 51 1.17 -4.58 6.92
N LEU A 52 0.64 -5.52 6.13
CA LEU A 52 -0.75 -5.95 6.22
C LEU A 52 -0.82 -7.11 7.20
N SER A 53 -1.66 -6.98 8.22
CA SER A 53 -2.08 -8.09 9.06
C SER A 53 -3.29 -8.74 8.46
N PHE A 54 -3.16 -9.99 8.01
CA PHE A 54 -4.28 -10.84 7.64
C PHE A 54 -4.61 -11.78 8.78
N ILE A 55 -5.90 -11.95 9.02
CA ILE A 55 -6.41 -13.08 9.77
C ILE A 55 -7.26 -13.89 8.81
N LYS A 56 -6.82 -15.13 8.61
CA LYS A 56 -7.40 -16.09 7.70
C LYS A 56 -8.16 -17.12 8.51
N LYS A 57 -9.34 -17.50 8.03
CA LYS A 57 -10.21 -18.52 8.60
C LYS A 57 -10.39 -19.62 7.56
N ASP A 58 -9.96 -20.82 7.90
CA ASP A 58 -10.33 -22.02 7.17
C ASP A 58 -11.80 -22.33 7.47
N ASN A 59 -12.66 -22.26 6.45
CA ASN A 59 -14.10 -22.46 6.59
C ASN A 59 -14.49 -23.93 6.77
N LEU A 60 -13.59 -24.87 6.45
CA LEU A 60 -13.81 -26.31 6.65
C LEU A 60 -13.51 -26.71 8.09
N THR A 61 -12.39 -26.23 8.64
CA THR A 61 -11.94 -26.60 10.00
C THR A 61 -12.34 -25.59 11.07
N ASN A 62 -12.74 -24.38 10.68
CA ASN A 62 -12.89 -23.20 11.55
C ASN A 62 -11.59 -22.80 12.27
N GLU A 63 -10.43 -23.21 11.75
CA GLU A 63 -9.13 -22.77 12.28
C GLU A 63 -8.79 -21.36 11.77
N TYR A 64 -8.14 -20.58 12.63
CA TYR A 64 -7.68 -19.24 12.31
C TYR A 64 -6.15 -19.20 12.22
N ARG A 65 -5.62 -18.47 11.22
CA ARG A 65 -4.19 -18.24 11.01
C ARG A 65 -3.94 -16.75 10.84
N GLY A 66 -2.98 -16.21 11.60
CA GLY A 66 -2.53 -14.82 11.45
C GLY A 66 -1.26 -14.73 10.60
N GLU A 67 -1.22 -13.73 9.73
CA GLU A 67 -0.10 -13.49 8.80
C GLU A 67 0.21 -12.00 8.68
N ILE A 68 1.49 -11.64 8.68
CA ILE A 68 1.99 -10.30 8.36
C ILE A 68 2.66 -10.32 7.00
N TYR A 69 2.20 -9.45 6.11
CA TYR A 69 2.80 -9.20 4.79
C TYR A 69 3.52 -7.86 4.85
N PRO A 70 4.86 -7.82 4.70
CA PRO A 70 5.60 -6.57 4.76
C PRO A 70 5.30 -5.73 3.51
N ILE A 71 5.02 -4.44 3.73
CA ILE A 71 4.76 -3.46 2.65
C ILE A 71 5.98 -2.57 2.48
N ALA A 72 6.31 -1.80 3.51
CA ALA A 72 7.32 -0.76 3.45
C ALA A 72 8.14 -0.73 4.75
N LEU A 73 9.40 -0.36 4.65
CA LEU A 73 10.22 0.02 5.79
C LEU A 73 10.49 1.51 5.72
N LEU A 74 10.05 2.25 6.73
CA LEU A 74 10.58 3.58 7.01
C LEU A 74 11.95 3.44 7.66
N ILE A 75 12.98 4.01 7.04
CA ILE A 75 14.34 4.06 7.58
C ILE A 75 14.92 5.44 7.34
N ASN A 76 15.24 6.16 8.43
CA ASN A 76 15.82 7.51 8.35
C ASN A 76 15.00 8.47 7.47
N GLY A 77 13.67 8.48 7.63
CA GLY A 77 12.77 9.37 6.88
C GLY A 77 12.56 8.98 5.41
N ARG A 78 12.88 7.73 5.02
CA ARG A 78 12.65 7.23 3.66
C ARG A 78 11.96 5.88 3.70
N TYR A 79 10.96 5.71 2.84
CA TYR A 79 10.29 4.44 2.63
C TYR A 79 11.01 3.59 1.59
N VAL A 80 11.13 2.29 1.87
CA VAL A 80 11.69 1.30 0.96
C VAL A 80 10.72 0.13 0.86
N ASP A 81 10.51 -0.40 -0.35
CA ASP A 81 9.71 -1.62 -0.56
C ASP A 81 10.48 -2.81 0.01
N VAL A 82 9.80 -3.55 0.89
CA VAL A 82 10.35 -4.73 1.57
C VAL A 82 9.45 -5.95 1.40
N SER A 83 8.46 -5.84 0.52
CA SER A 83 7.66 -6.98 0.07
C SER A 83 8.55 -7.93 -0.73
N THR A 84 8.39 -9.24 -0.51
CA THR A 84 9.14 -10.25 -1.25
C THR A 84 8.17 -11.15 -2.01
N ASP A 85 8.12 -10.94 -3.33
CA ASP A 85 7.35 -11.77 -4.25
C ASP A 85 8.15 -13.00 -4.66
N VAL A 86 7.62 -14.18 -4.38
CA VAL A 86 8.24 -15.47 -4.72
C VAL A 86 7.41 -16.24 -5.77
N THR A 87 6.44 -15.60 -6.41
CA THR A 87 5.52 -16.23 -7.37
C THR A 87 6.26 -16.98 -8.47
N THR A 88 7.25 -16.34 -9.10
CA THR A 88 8.05 -16.96 -10.17
C THR A 88 8.79 -18.19 -9.65
N SER A 89 9.41 -18.10 -8.47
CA SER A 89 10.13 -19.21 -7.87
C SER A 89 9.25 -20.39 -7.50
N VAL A 90 8.00 -20.15 -7.11
CA VAL A 90 7.00 -21.21 -6.87
C VAL A 90 6.57 -21.85 -8.20
N ARG A 91 6.40 -21.07 -9.27
CA ARG A 91 6.10 -21.59 -10.62
C ARG A 91 7.22 -22.44 -11.20
N ASP A 92 8.45 -22.20 -10.74
CA ASP A 92 9.63 -23.03 -11.05
C ASP A 92 9.73 -24.28 -10.14
N ASP A 93 8.63 -24.65 -9.47
CA ASP A 93 8.48 -25.82 -8.60
C ASP A 93 9.48 -25.88 -7.42
N LEU A 94 10.00 -24.72 -6.96
CA LEU A 94 10.84 -24.69 -5.76
C LEU A 94 10.01 -24.99 -4.51
N SER A 95 10.53 -25.88 -3.65
CA SER A 95 9.87 -26.20 -2.39
C SER A 95 9.89 -25.03 -1.40
N GLU A 96 8.93 -25.00 -0.49
CA GLU A 96 8.83 -23.97 0.55
C GLU A 96 10.13 -23.83 1.35
N ASP A 97 10.76 -24.93 1.77
CA ASP A 97 12.04 -24.91 2.48
C ASP A 97 13.15 -24.21 1.70
N VAL A 98 13.19 -24.39 0.36
CA VAL A 98 14.16 -23.72 -0.50
C VAL A 98 13.87 -22.23 -0.57
N LEU A 99 12.60 -21.85 -0.70
CA LEU A 99 12.18 -20.44 -0.71
C LEU A 99 12.52 -19.75 0.61
N LEU A 100 12.13 -20.35 1.75
CA LEU A 100 12.40 -19.81 3.07
C LEU A 100 13.91 -19.67 3.35
N ARG A 101 14.73 -20.63 2.90
CA ARG A 101 16.19 -20.51 3.03
C ARG A 101 16.78 -19.42 2.14
N THR A 102 16.24 -19.25 0.93
CA THR A 102 16.76 -18.30 -0.08
C THR A 102 16.38 -16.86 0.28
N PHE A 103 15.11 -16.65 0.62
CA PHE A 103 14.53 -15.32 0.83
C PHE A 103 14.39 -14.95 2.31
N GLY A 104 14.34 -15.92 3.22
CA GLY A 104 14.13 -15.65 4.65
C GLY A 104 15.24 -14.84 5.29
N ASN A 105 16.49 -15.01 4.86
CA ASN A 105 17.63 -14.21 5.34
C ASN A 105 17.56 -12.73 4.92
N GLN A 106 16.76 -12.41 3.89
CA GLN A 106 16.53 -11.04 3.43
C GLN A 106 15.31 -10.42 4.12
N SER A 107 14.49 -11.23 4.79
CA SER A 107 13.26 -10.78 5.42
C SER A 107 13.53 -10.03 6.71
N LEU A 108 13.03 -8.80 6.79
CA LEU A 108 13.03 -8.00 8.01
C LEU A 108 12.15 -8.61 9.11
N LEU A 109 11.22 -9.50 8.76
CA LEU A 109 10.36 -10.21 9.71
C LEU A 109 11.15 -11.18 10.61
N SER A 110 12.38 -11.53 10.22
CA SER A 110 13.29 -12.29 11.09
C SER A 110 13.83 -11.45 12.26
N ALA A 111 14.00 -10.13 12.06
CA ALA A 111 14.54 -9.19 13.02
C ALA A 111 13.47 -8.38 13.78
N MET A 112 12.34 -8.10 13.12
CA MET A 112 11.20 -7.37 13.67
C MET A 112 10.00 -8.30 13.73
N GLN A 113 9.73 -8.84 14.92
CA GLN A 113 8.72 -9.88 15.12
C GLN A 113 7.45 -9.38 15.80
N ASN A 114 7.48 -8.21 16.44
CA ASN A 114 6.31 -7.68 17.15
C ASN A 114 5.70 -6.55 16.32
N PHE A 115 4.38 -6.59 16.19
CA PHE A 115 3.61 -5.63 15.43
C PHE A 115 2.37 -5.22 16.20
N THR A 116 2.13 -3.93 16.30
CA THR A 116 0.84 -3.40 16.72
C THR A 116 -0.10 -3.45 15.52
N VAL A 117 -1.18 -4.22 15.64
CA VAL A 117 -2.24 -4.31 14.63
C VAL A 117 -3.28 -3.23 14.91
N LEU A 118 -3.68 -2.52 13.87
CA LEU A 118 -4.54 -1.35 13.96
C LEU A 118 -5.89 -1.61 13.32
N ASN A 119 -6.92 -0.85 13.71
CA ASN A 119 -8.16 -0.70 12.97
C ASN A 119 -8.54 0.77 12.98
N GLN A 120 -8.57 1.40 11.80
CA GLN A 120 -8.87 2.84 11.68
C GLN A 120 -8.01 3.71 12.62
N GLY A 121 -6.72 3.42 12.71
CA GLY A 121 -5.77 4.14 13.58
C GLY A 121 -5.77 3.70 15.05
N GLU A 122 -6.74 2.89 15.49
CA GLU A 122 -6.82 2.40 16.88
C GLU A 122 -6.10 1.05 17.05
N LYS A 123 -5.39 0.88 18.16
CA LYS A 123 -4.72 -0.38 18.50
C LYS A 123 -5.73 -1.50 18.78
N LEU A 124 -5.69 -2.56 17.98
CA LEU A 124 -6.45 -3.79 18.22
C LEU A 124 -5.72 -4.79 19.12
N GLY A 125 -4.39 -4.86 19.03
CA GLY A 125 -3.57 -5.78 19.79
C GLY A 125 -2.14 -5.89 19.25
N GLU A 126 -1.30 -6.63 19.99
CA GLU A 126 0.07 -6.94 19.56
C GLU A 126 0.15 -8.33 18.94
N PHE A 127 0.59 -8.39 17.69
CA PHE A 127 0.85 -9.60 16.93
C PHE A 127 2.34 -9.95 16.99
N GLN A 128 2.64 -11.19 17.33
CA GLN A 128 4.00 -11.72 17.36
C GLN A 128 4.18 -12.72 16.21
N VAL A 129 5.05 -12.38 15.27
CA VAL A 129 5.58 -13.30 14.25
C VAL A 129 6.44 -14.35 14.94
N GLN A 130 6.05 -15.62 14.78
CA GLN A 130 6.71 -16.77 15.39
C GLN A 130 7.61 -17.50 14.38
N LYS A 131 7.24 -17.46 13.11
CA LYS A 131 8.01 -18.08 12.02
C LYS A 131 7.73 -17.37 10.70
N LEU A 132 8.62 -17.57 9.73
CA LEU A 132 8.35 -17.21 8.34
C LEU A 132 7.50 -18.30 7.68
N GLY A 133 6.71 -17.91 6.69
CA GLY A 133 5.93 -18.80 5.84
C GLY A 133 5.80 -18.25 4.44
N ILE A 134 5.25 -19.07 3.55
CA ILE A 134 4.88 -18.66 2.20
C ILE A 134 3.36 -18.70 2.10
N SER A 135 2.76 -17.58 1.68
CA SER A 135 1.30 -17.49 1.59
C SER A 135 0.87 -16.90 0.25
N GLN A 136 -0.24 -17.41 -0.27
CA GLN A 136 -0.88 -16.85 -1.46
C GLN A 136 -1.71 -15.62 -1.07
N PHE A 137 -1.58 -14.58 -1.88
CA PHE A 137 -2.39 -13.38 -1.84
C PHE A 137 -2.76 -12.97 -3.28
N ALA A 138 -4.04 -13.12 -3.62
CA ALA A 138 -4.53 -13.08 -4.99
C ALA A 138 -3.71 -14.01 -5.92
N CYS A 139 -3.17 -13.51 -7.03
CA CYS A 139 -2.36 -14.29 -7.97
C CYS A 139 -0.86 -14.33 -7.64
N SER A 140 -0.45 -13.69 -6.55
CA SER A 140 0.95 -13.68 -6.12
C SER A 140 1.17 -14.52 -4.87
N THR A 141 2.36 -15.07 -4.78
CA THR A 141 2.85 -15.79 -3.61
C THR A 141 3.92 -14.95 -2.94
N LYS A 142 3.73 -14.63 -1.66
CA LYS A 142 4.60 -13.71 -0.91
C LYS A 142 5.22 -14.42 0.30
N LEU A 143 6.39 -13.95 0.71
CA LEU A 143 6.97 -14.29 2.01
C LEU A 143 6.21 -13.56 3.13
N THR A 144 5.76 -14.29 4.14
CA THR A 144 4.95 -13.77 5.25
C THR A 144 5.53 -14.13 6.60
N GLY A 145 5.10 -13.39 7.62
CA GLY A 145 5.35 -13.72 9.03
C GLY A 145 4.11 -14.36 9.61
N GLN A 146 4.18 -15.62 10.01
CA GLN A 146 3.07 -16.34 10.63
C GLN A 146 3.19 -16.29 12.15
N GLY A 147 2.07 -16.11 12.83
CA GLY A 147 2.09 -15.86 14.26
C GLY A 147 0.72 -15.75 14.89
N ASN A 148 0.71 -15.18 16.10
CA ASN A 148 -0.49 -15.03 16.91
C ASN A 148 -0.45 -13.69 17.64
N PHE A 149 -1.62 -13.27 18.13
CA PHE A 149 -1.67 -12.17 19.09
C PHE A 149 -1.09 -12.62 20.42
N SER A 150 -0.47 -11.67 21.13
CA SER A 150 -0.17 -11.84 22.56
C SER A 150 -1.45 -12.25 23.32
N SER A 151 -1.28 -12.91 24.47
CA SER A 151 -2.35 -13.63 25.21
C SER A 151 -3.61 -12.84 25.57
N GLU A 152 -3.66 -11.55 25.27
CA GLU A 152 -4.78 -10.66 25.54
C GLU A 152 -5.97 -10.87 24.58
N ARG A 153 -5.77 -11.38 23.34
CA ARG A 153 -6.85 -11.61 22.36
C ARG A 153 -6.59 -12.81 21.46
N SER A 154 -7.63 -13.57 21.11
CA SER A 154 -7.54 -14.66 20.12
C SER A 154 -7.62 -14.13 18.68
N LEU A 155 -7.09 -14.89 17.71
CA LEU A 155 -7.22 -14.57 16.29
C LEU A 155 -8.69 -14.45 15.86
N GLU A 156 -9.56 -15.31 16.38
CA GLU A 156 -11.00 -15.26 16.13
C GLU A 156 -11.63 -13.94 16.60
N ALA A 157 -11.29 -13.49 17.82
CA ALA A 157 -11.83 -12.24 18.35
C ALA A 157 -11.40 -11.04 17.48
N ILE A 158 -10.14 -11.02 17.03
CA ILE A 158 -9.67 -9.96 16.14
C ILE A 158 -10.35 -10.05 14.78
N PHE A 159 -10.45 -11.25 14.18
CA PHE A 159 -11.14 -11.45 12.91
C PHE A 159 -12.55 -10.87 12.95
N ASN A 160 -13.32 -11.21 13.98
CA ASN A 160 -14.69 -10.74 14.14
C ASN A 160 -14.79 -9.22 14.42
N SER A 161 -13.74 -8.60 14.96
CA SER A 161 -13.68 -7.15 15.20
C SER A 161 -13.32 -6.32 13.96
N LEU A 162 -12.72 -6.94 12.95
CA LEU A 162 -12.34 -6.24 11.72
C LEU A 162 -13.58 -5.97 10.84
N PRO A 163 -13.61 -4.83 10.11
CA PRO A 163 -14.72 -4.47 9.23
C PRO A 163 -15.04 -5.53 8.15
N GLU A 164 -16.32 -5.67 7.79
CA GLU A 164 -16.78 -6.64 6.78
C GLU A 164 -16.41 -6.25 5.34
N ASP A 165 -16.19 -4.97 5.07
CA ASP A 165 -15.71 -4.45 3.78
C ASP A 165 -14.21 -4.73 3.53
N GLN A 166 -13.47 -5.13 4.57
CA GLN A 166 -12.09 -5.62 4.50
C GLN A 166 -12.02 -7.14 4.39
N VAL A 167 -13.07 -7.79 3.88
CA VAL A 167 -13.12 -9.24 3.67
C VAL A 167 -12.66 -9.62 2.26
N GLY A 168 -11.93 -10.72 2.17
CA GLY A 168 -11.77 -11.47 0.94
C GLY A 168 -11.91 -12.97 1.20
N GLY A 169 -11.78 -13.76 0.16
CA GLY A 169 -11.76 -15.20 0.30
C GLY A 169 -11.33 -15.87 -0.99
N PHE A 170 -10.96 -17.13 -0.85
CA PHE A 170 -10.62 -17.98 -1.97
C PHE A 170 -11.05 -19.40 -1.67
N SER A 171 -11.61 -20.05 -2.68
CA SER A 171 -11.89 -21.47 -2.64
C SER A 171 -11.24 -22.14 -3.84
N GLY A 172 -10.74 -23.35 -3.63
CA GLY A 172 -10.05 -24.10 -4.67
C GLY A 172 -9.58 -25.46 -4.20
N SER A 173 -8.65 -26.03 -4.95
CA SER A 173 -8.05 -27.33 -4.63
C SER A 173 -6.56 -27.32 -4.91
N ILE A 174 -5.75 -27.84 -3.98
CA ILE A 174 -4.33 -28.15 -4.19
C ILE A 174 -4.18 -29.67 -4.09
N GLY A 175 -3.89 -30.32 -5.22
CA GLY A 175 -4.00 -31.78 -5.32
C GLY A 175 -5.44 -32.23 -5.03
N ASP A 176 -5.60 -33.21 -4.13
CA ASP A 176 -6.91 -33.73 -3.72
C ASP A 176 -7.53 -32.97 -2.53
N LYS A 177 -6.87 -31.93 -2.01
CA LYS A 177 -7.37 -31.15 -0.88
C LYS A 177 -8.13 -29.92 -1.37
N GLN A 178 -9.43 -29.88 -1.09
CA GLN A 178 -10.18 -28.64 -1.20
C GLN A 178 -9.82 -27.72 -0.05
N PHE A 179 -9.77 -26.42 -0.33
CA PHE A 179 -9.70 -25.40 0.70
C PHE A 179 -10.73 -24.32 0.40
N ASP A 180 -11.28 -23.78 1.48
CA ASP A 180 -12.21 -22.66 1.49
C ASP A 180 -11.75 -21.75 2.61
N GLU A 181 -11.20 -20.59 2.25
CA GLU A 181 -10.60 -19.65 3.19
C GLU A 181 -11.28 -18.30 3.05
N SER A 182 -11.71 -17.73 4.19
CA SER A 182 -12.07 -16.33 4.28
C SER A 182 -10.96 -15.57 5.00
N TRP A 183 -10.75 -14.32 4.67
CA TRP A 183 -9.77 -13.50 5.36
C TRP A 183 -10.24 -12.08 5.56
N ARG A 184 -9.81 -11.50 6.67
CA ARG A 184 -9.92 -10.07 6.98
C ARG A 184 -8.52 -9.50 7.15
N TRP A 185 -8.34 -8.24 6.81
CA TRP A 185 -7.02 -7.63 6.84
C TRP A 185 -7.05 -6.20 7.32
N THR A 186 -5.91 -5.71 7.81
CA THR A 186 -5.71 -4.33 8.25
C THR A 186 -4.22 -3.98 8.26
N ILE A 187 -3.84 -2.78 8.71
CA ILE A 187 -2.45 -2.36 8.86
C ILE A 187 -1.86 -2.81 10.20
N ALA A 188 -0.59 -3.16 10.15
CA ALA A 188 0.24 -3.46 11.31
C ALA A 188 1.56 -2.70 11.23
N LEU A 189 2.03 -2.19 12.37
CA LEU A 189 3.25 -1.41 12.49
C LEU A 189 4.18 -2.03 13.52
N SER A 190 5.48 -2.08 13.24
CA SER A 190 6.49 -2.50 14.22
C SER A 190 6.68 -1.49 15.36
N GLN A 191 6.38 -0.22 15.10
CA GLN A 191 6.38 0.87 16.08
C GLN A 191 5.10 1.68 15.89
N TYR A 192 4.29 1.78 16.93
CA TYR A 192 3.03 2.52 16.89
C TYR A 192 3.08 3.70 17.86
N ASN A 193 2.87 4.89 17.31
CA ASN A 193 2.67 6.11 18.07
C ASN A 193 1.17 6.45 18.03
N PRO A 194 0.44 6.35 19.16
CA PRO A 194 -0.97 6.66 19.16
C PRO A 194 -1.19 8.14 18.90
N ALA A 195 -1.96 8.45 17.86
CA ALA A 195 -2.46 9.81 17.63
C ALA A 195 -3.49 10.17 18.70
N LYS A 196 -3.52 11.44 19.13
CA LYS A 196 -4.40 11.87 20.22
C LYS A 196 -5.87 12.00 19.81
N ASN A 197 -6.15 12.30 18.53
CA ASN A 197 -7.48 12.64 18.03
C ASN A 197 -7.66 12.19 16.56
N ALA A 198 -7.54 10.89 16.25
CA ALA A 198 -7.40 10.45 14.86
C ALA A 198 -8.67 10.58 13.99
N THR A 199 -9.86 10.47 14.59
CA THR A 199 -11.12 10.37 13.84
C THR A 199 -12.17 11.27 14.47
N ALA A 200 -12.69 12.21 13.68
CA ALA A 200 -13.84 13.02 14.07
C ALA A 200 -15.09 12.43 13.40
N THR A 201 -16.13 12.12 14.17
CA THR A 201 -17.44 11.80 13.60
C THR A 201 -18.13 13.12 13.26
N PRO A 202 -18.24 13.51 11.98
CA PRO A 202 -18.94 14.73 11.62
C PRO A 202 -20.42 14.61 11.97
N ASP A 203 -21.07 15.72 12.29
CA ASP A 203 -22.53 15.75 12.33
C ASP A 203 -23.11 15.68 10.90
N ALA A 204 -24.42 15.40 10.79
CA ALA A 204 -25.08 15.24 9.50
C ALA A 204 -25.03 16.49 8.60
N THR A 205 -24.94 17.69 9.19
CA THR A 205 -24.85 18.95 8.44
C THR A 205 -23.46 19.12 7.84
N ALA A 206 -22.42 18.85 8.64
CA ALA A 206 -21.04 18.85 8.20
C ALA A 206 -20.80 17.80 7.11
N GLU A 207 -21.29 16.57 7.31
CA GLU A 207 -21.16 15.49 6.32
C GLU A 207 -21.84 15.85 4.98
N ALA A 208 -23.04 16.43 5.01
CA ALA A 208 -23.74 16.88 3.81
C ALA A 208 -22.93 17.95 3.05
N LYS A 209 -22.35 18.91 3.78
CA LYS A 209 -21.46 19.92 3.18
C LYS A 209 -20.22 19.28 2.55
N TYR A 210 -19.57 18.36 3.25
CA TYR A 210 -18.39 17.66 2.74
C TYR A 210 -18.69 16.88 1.46
N ARG A 211 -19.80 16.15 1.42
CA ARG A 211 -20.26 15.45 0.21
C ARG A 211 -20.50 16.40 -0.96
N GLN A 212 -21.08 17.57 -0.70
CA GLN A 212 -21.26 18.60 -1.73
C GLN A 212 -19.91 19.12 -2.23
N ASP A 213 -18.99 19.50 -1.33
CA ASP A 213 -17.68 20.04 -1.70
C ASP A 213 -16.83 19.01 -2.47
N LEU A 214 -16.87 17.74 -2.06
CA LEU A 214 -16.25 16.62 -2.76
C LEU A 214 -16.83 16.45 -4.17
N THR A 215 -18.16 16.49 -4.31
CA THR A 215 -18.84 16.37 -5.60
C THR A 215 -18.46 17.52 -6.54
N THR A 216 -18.45 18.76 -6.04
CA THR A 216 -18.04 19.93 -6.82
C THR A 216 -16.59 19.83 -7.28
N THR A 217 -15.69 19.45 -6.37
CA THR A 217 -14.27 19.29 -6.67
C THR A 217 -14.04 18.17 -7.70
N ALA A 218 -14.67 17.00 -7.50
CA ALA A 218 -14.57 15.87 -8.41
C ALA A 218 -15.12 16.20 -9.81
N ASN A 219 -16.26 16.89 -9.92
CA ASN A 219 -16.78 17.33 -11.21
C ASN A 219 -15.81 18.25 -11.96
N ALA A 220 -15.13 19.16 -11.25
CA ALA A 220 -14.10 20.00 -11.86
C ALA A 220 -12.92 19.14 -12.37
N LEU A 221 -12.44 18.20 -11.56
CA LEU A 221 -11.36 17.27 -11.94
C LEU A 221 -11.74 16.41 -13.15
N PHE A 222 -12.96 15.88 -13.18
CA PHE A 222 -13.45 15.08 -14.30
C PHE A 222 -13.52 15.90 -15.59
N SER A 223 -14.03 17.14 -15.52
CA SER A 223 -14.14 18.02 -16.69
C SER A 223 -12.78 18.40 -17.31
N GLN A 224 -11.73 18.40 -16.51
CA GLN A 224 -10.36 18.70 -16.94
C GLN A 224 -9.66 17.47 -17.54
N ASN A 225 -10.18 16.26 -17.35
CA ASN A 225 -9.57 15.04 -17.87
C ASN A 225 -10.05 14.77 -19.31
N PRO A 226 -9.16 14.82 -20.32
CA PRO A 226 -9.56 14.65 -21.72
C PRO A 226 -10.09 13.25 -22.03
N GLN A 227 -9.78 12.24 -21.21
CA GLN A 227 -10.29 10.87 -21.41
C GLN A 227 -11.75 10.70 -20.97
N LEU A 228 -12.33 11.73 -20.33
CA LEU A 228 -13.68 11.70 -19.76
C LEU A 228 -14.68 12.58 -20.51
N GLN A 229 -14.29 13.16 -21.66
CA GLN A 229 -15.16 14.07 -22.42
C GLN A 229 -16.51 13.45 -22.82
N ASP A 230 -16.51 12.15 -23.13
CA ASP A 230 -17.71 11.41 -23.53
C ASP A 230 -18.36 10.64 -22.36
N VAL A 231 -17.79 10.73 -21.16
CA VAL A 231 -18.34 10.07 -19.99
C VAL A 231 -19.55 10.86 -19.50
N THR A 232 -20.70 10.19 -19.50
CA THR A 232 -21.96 10.73 -18.99
C THR A 232 -22.44 9.89 -17.81
N GLY A 233 -23.09 10.53 -16.84
CA GLY A 233 -23.62 9.86 -15.66
C GLY A 233 -23.65 10.75 -14.43
N GLU A 234 -24.32 10.24 -13.40
CA GLU A 234 -24.33 10.88 -12.09
C GLU A 234 -22.95 10.80 -11.43
N THR A 235 -22.61 11.86 -10.71
CA THR A 235 -21.44 11.89 -9.83
C THR A 235 -21.88 11.54 -8.42
N VAL A 236 -21.33 10.48 -7.85
CA VAL A 236 -21.71 9.92 -6.56
C VAL A 236 -20.49 9.84 -5.64
N VAL A 237 -20.61 10.33 -4.41
CA VAL A 237 -19.62 10.10 -3.34
C VAL A 237 -19.88 8.73 -2.74
N GLU A 238 -19.02 7.75 -3.08
CA GLU A 238 -19.14 6.37 -2.61
C GLU A 238 -18.61 6.19 -1.19
N GLU A 239 -17.55 6.91 -0.86
CA GLU A 239 -16.90 6.86 0.45
C GLU A 239 -16.55 8.26 0.90
N ILE A 240 -16.65 8.47 2.22
CA ILE A 240 -16.18 9.68 2.88
C ILE A 240 -15.50 9.28 4.19
N SER A 241 -14.34 9.87 4.45
CA SER A 241 -13.66 9.76 5.74
C SER A 241 -13.22 11.14 6.20
N VAL A 242 -13.39 11.40 7.49
CA VAL A 242 -13.05 12.69 8.13
C VAL A 242 -12.03 12.41 9.21
N VAL A 243 -10.84 12.98 9.04
CA VAL A 243 -9.66 12.74 9.87
C VAL A 243 -9.01 14.07 10.22
N ASP A 244 -8.34 14.16 11.36
CA ASP A 244 -7.48 15.30 11.70
C ASP A 244 -6.04 14.83 11.56
N LEU A 245 -5.44 15.05 10.38
CA LEU A 245 -4.12 14.50 10.06
C LEU A 245 -3.03 15.21 10.86
N ASN A 246 -3.15 16.52 11.02
CA ASN A 246 -2.11 17.38 11.61
C ASN A 246 -2.39 17.77 13.08
N GLN A 247 -3.49 17.29 13.66
CA GLN A 247 -3.96 17.54 15.02
C GLN A 247 -4.26 19.02 15.33
N ASP A 248 -4.67 19.80 14.31
CA ASP A 248 -5.00 21.22 14.46
C ASP A 248 -6.50 21.48 14.78
N SER A 249 -7.27 20.41 14.98
CA SER A 249 -8.73 20.45 15.20
C SER A 249 -9.54 20.96 14.00
N GLN A 250 -8.92 21.11 12.83
CA GLN A 250 -9.62 21.18 11.55
C GLN A 250 -9.62 19.80 10.88
N PRO A 251 -10.71 19.43 10.22
CA PRO A 251 -10.77 18.15 9.53
C PRO A 251 -10.14 18.22 8.15
N GLU A 252 -9.36 17.20 7.83
CA GLU A 252 -9.14 16.73 6.49
C GLU A 252 -10.22 15.74 6.07
N VAL A 253 -10.74 15.92 4.87
CA VAL A 253 -11.82 15.10 4.31
C VAL A 253 -11.30 14.34 3.11
N TYR A 254 -11.30 13.02 3.21
CA TYR A 254 -11.11 12.12 2.10
C TYR A 254 -12.47 11.75 1.48
N GLY A 255 -12.53 11.70 0.15
CA GLY A 255 -13.68 11.15 -0.56
C GLY A 255 -13.30 10.35 -1.80
N LEU A 256 -13.93 9.19 -1.95
CA LEU A 256 -13.95 8.42 -3.19
C LEU A 256 -15.21 8.78 -3.96
N VAL A 257 -15.04 9.45 -5.10
CA VAL A 257 -16.14 9.95 -5.92
C VAL A 257 -16.13 9.24 -7.27
N ARG A 258 -17.29 8.72 -7.71
CA ARG A 258 -17.45 8.06 -9.00
C ARG A 258 -18.26 8.94 -9.95
N GLN A 259 -17.88 8.98 -11.22
CA GLN A 259 -18.71 9.47 -12.32
C GLN A 259 -18.93 8.36 -13.34
N GLY A 260 -20.17 8.21 -13.82
CA GLY A 260 -20.55 7.23 -14.84
C GLY A 260 -21.48 6.16 -14.29
N THR A 261 -21.58 5.03 -14.98
CA THR A 261 -22.45 3.91 -14.54
C THR A 261 -21.75 3.05 -13.50
N ASP A 262 -22.50 2.53 -12.53
CA ASP A 262 -22.00 1.52 -11.60
C ASP A 262 -21.47 0.30 -12.38
N PRO A 263 -20.18 -0.08 -12.22
CA PRO A 263 -19.61 -1.25 -12.88
C PRO A 263 -20.38 -2.54 -12.61
N LYS A 264 -21.06 -2.66 -11.46
CA LYS A 264 -21.78 -3.88 -11.03
C LYS A 264 -23.06 -4.15 -11.84
N ASN A 265 -23.60 -3.16 -12.54
CA ASN A 265 -24.89 -3.25 -13.22
C ASN A 265 -24.79 -3.46 -14.74
N ARG A 266 -23.64 -3.91 -15.26
CA ARG A 266 -23.43 -4.07 -16.71
C ARG A 266 -23.58 -5.51 -17.20
N SER A 267 -24.25 -5.65 -18.35
CA SER A 267 -24.26 -6.91 -19.10
C SER A 267 -22.93 -7.07 -19.87
N SER A 268 -22.40 -8.29 -19.94
CA SER A 268 -21.12 -8.62 -20.59
C SER A 268 -21.06 -8.33 -22.10
N ARG A 269 -22.20 -7.94 -22.70
CA ARG A 269 -22.36 -7.77 -24.15
C ARG A 269 -21.99 -6.37 -24.65
N ASP A 270 -22.09 -5.34 -23.79
CA ASP A 270 -21.79 -3.94 -24.15
C ASP A 270 -20.32 -3.55 -23.88
N ALA A 271 -19.54 -4.45 -23.27
CA ALA A 271 -18.24 -4.12 -22.67
C ALA A 271 -17.04 -4.26 -23.62
N ARG A 272 -17.17 -4.95 -24.76
CA ARG A 272 -16.02 -5.28 -25.63
C ARG A 272 -15.60 -4.15 -26.57
N ASP A 273 -16.49 -3.20 -26.85
CA ASP A 273 -16.23 -2.06 -27.75
C ASP A 273 -16.29 -0.70 -27.04
N ALA A 274 -16.61 -0.68 -25.74
CA ALA A 274 -16.72 0.55 -24.96
C ALA A 274 -15.34 0.99 -24.46
N GLY A 275 -14.93 2.22 -24.82
CA GLY A 275 -13.72 2.85 -24.32
C GLY A 275 -13.80 3.16 -22.81
N VAL A 276 -13.50 4.40 -22.44
CA VAL A 276 -13.69 4.84 -21.05
C VAL A 276 -15.19 5.04 -20.80
N VAL A 277 -15.69 4.49 -19.70
CA VAL A 277 -17.14 4.48 -19.40
C VAL A 277 -17.50 5.14 -18.07
N GLY A 278 -16.48 5.58 -17.35
CA GLY A 278 -16.59 6.24 -16.07
C GLY A 278 -15.21 6.57 -15.52
N ALA A 279 -15.19 7.20 -14.36
CA ALA A 279 -13.97 7.45 -13.59
C ALA A 279 -14.24 7.43 -12.09
N TYR A 280 -13.17 7.20 -11.35
CA TYR A 280 -13.10 7.51 -9.93
C TYR A 280 -12.20 8.74 -9.73
N ALA A 281 -12.54 9.56 -8.76
CA ALA A 281 -11.71 10.61 -8.22
C ALA A 281 -11.52 10.38 -6.72
N ASN A 282 -10.26 10.28 -6.31
CA ASN A 282 -9.89 10.38 -4.90
C ASN A 282 -9.60 11.84 -4.64
N VAL A 283 -10.27 12.41 -3.65
CA VAL A 283 -10.14 13.82 -3.33
C VAL A 283 -9.86 13.94 -1.84
N TRP A 284 -8.77 14.64 -1.52
CA TRP A 284 -8.46 15.09 -0.17
C TRP A 284 -8.70 16.59 -0.10
N LEU A 285 -9.53 17.01 0.84
CA LEU A 285 -9.83 18.40 1.13
C LEU A 285 -9.34 18.75 2.53
N THR A 286 -8.93 20.00 2.71
CA THR A 286 -8.86 20.68 4.01
C THR A 286 -9.75 21.93 3.95
N TYR A 287 -9.94 22.60 5.07
CA TYR A 287 -10.85 23.74 5.19
C TYR A 287 -10.15 24.97 5.76
N SER A 288 -9.99 26.00 4.92
CA SER A 288 -9.53 27.32 5.36
C SER A 288 -10.70 28.30 5.27
N ASN A 289 -11.05 28.94 6.39
CA ASN A 289 -12.21 29.85 6.47
C ASN A 289 -13.51 29.22 5.92
N GLN A 290 -13.74 27.94 6.24
CA GLN A 290 -14.90 27.15 5.78
C GLN A 290 -14.97 26.89 4.27
N GLN A 291 -13.94 27.27 3.51
CA GLN A 291 -13.82 26.98 2.09
C GLN A 291 -12.95 25.74 1.87
N PRO A 292 -13.38 24.80 1.01
CA PRO A 292 -12.59 23.61 0.71
C PRO A 292 -11.34 23.98 -0.09
N GLN A 293 -10.20 23.40 0.29
CA GLN A 293 -8.94 23.46 -0.43
C GLN A 293 -8.48 22.04 -0.74
N THR A 294 -8.11 21.75 -1.98
CA THR A 294 -7.62 20.42 -2.36
C THR A 294 -6.19 20.22 -1.84
N LEU A 295 -6.01 19.22 -0.99
CA LEU A 295 -4.69 18.77 -0.52
C LEU A 295 -4.02 17.82 -1.52
N ALA A 296 -4.81 16.90 -2.08
CA ALA A 296 -4.42 15.96 -3.11
C ALA A 296 -5.65 15.50 -3.89
N SER A 297 -5.43 15.11 -5.13
CA SER A 297 -6.46 14.47 -5.93
C SER A 297 -5.89 13.57 -6.98
N GLN A 298 -6.60 12.49 -7.31
CA GLN A 298 -6.25 11.60 -8.41
C GLN A 298 -7.50 11.14 -9.13
N VAL A 299 -7.51 11.28 -10.46
CA VAL A 299 -8.58 10.79 -11.33
C VAL A 299 -8.12 9.54 -12.05
N THR A 300 -8.90 8.47 -11.94
CA THR A 300 -8.65 7.20 -12.63
C THR A 300 -9.84 6.83 -13.50
N PRO A 301 -9.71 6.96 -14.83
CA PRO A 301 -10.68 6.42 -15.77
C PRO A 301 -10.80 4.90 -15.65
N TYR A 302 -12.00 4.36 -15.89
CA TYR A 302 -12.22 2.92 -16.00
C TYR A 302 -13.01 2.56 -17.26
N SER A 303 -12.75 1.35 -17.76
CA SER A 303 -13.46 0.75 -18.89
C SER A 303 -14.50 -0.25 -18.39
N ALA A 304 -15.39 -0.71 -19.28
CA ALA A 304 -16.45 -1.66 -18.93
C ALA A 304 -15.92 -3.06 -18.54
N ILE A 305 -14.69 -3.40 -18.94
CA ILE A 305 -14.04 -4.69 -18.63
C ILE A 305 -13.14 -4.63 -17.41
N ALA A 306 -12.77 -3.43 -16.96
CA ALA A 306 -11.91 -3.26 -15.80
C ALA A 306 -12.75 -3.44 -14.52
N ALA A 307 -12.23 -4.25 -13.60
CA ALA A 307 -12.66 -4.23 -12.21
C ALA A 307 -12.50 -2.81 -11.66
N ARG A 308 -13.39 -2.43 -10.72
CA ARG A 308 -13.37 -1.13 -10.02
C ARG A 308 -11.93 -0.76 -9.66
N PRO A 309 -11.30 0.23 -10.32
CA PRO A 309 -10.05 0.73 -9.80
C PRO A 309 -10.37 1.42 -8.48
N ALA A 310 -9.83 0.86 -7.41
CA ALA A 310 -10.16 1.25 -6.05
C ALA A 310 -8.90 1.83 -5.43
N TYR A 311 -8.92 3.12 -5.12
CA TYR A 311 -7.87 3.81 -4.38
C TYR A 311 -8.40 4.00 -2.97
N ASP A 312 -8.56 2.90 -2.25
CA ASP A 312 -9.27 2.93 -0.99
C ASP A 312 -8.35 3.50 0.09
N LEU A 313 -8.85 4.45 0.89
CA LEU A 313 -8.16 4.84 2.10
C LEU A 313 -8.26 3.69 3.09
N ILE A 314 -7.12 3.10 3.45
CA ILE A 314 -7.09 1.99 4.40
C ILE A 314 -7.14 2.51 5.82
N THR A 315 -6.25 3.45 6.12
CA THR A 315 -6.15 4.04 7.45
C THR A 315 -5.29 5.30 7.41
N THR A 316 -5.32 6.05 8.50
CA THR A 316 -4.38 7.11 8.79
C THR A 316 -3.65 6.78 10.09
N VAL A 317 -2.34 7.00 10.13
CA VAL A 317 -1.51 6.69 11.30
C VAL A 317 -0.19 7.45 11.23
N ASP A 318 0.33 7.86 12.38
CA ASP A 318 1.65 8.46 12.53
C ASP A 318 2.75 7.37 12.45
N ILE A 319 3.22 7.10 11.23
CA ILE A 319 4.27 6.11 10.93
C ILE A 319 5.63 6.68 11.31
N ASN A 320 5.82 7.99 11.12
CA ASN A 320 7.10 8.66 11.25
C ASN A 320 7.34 9.31 12.65
N GLY A 321 6.39 9.23 13.57
CA GLY A 321 6.50 9.79 14.91
C GLY A 321 6.62 11.31 15.00
N ASP A 322 6.29 12.07 13.96
CA ASP A 322 6.32 13.54 13.97
C ASP A 322 5.01 14.17 14.51
N GLY A 323 4.02 13.33 14.84
CA GLY A 323 2.72 13.74 15.34
C GLY A 323 1.70 14.06 14.25
N ILE A 324 2.08 13.99 12.98
CA ILE A 324 1.21 14.10 11.81
C ILE A 324 0.95 12.70 11.28
N GLN A 325 -0.30 12.41 10.93
CA GLN A 325 -0.69 11.11 10.41
C GLN A 325 -0.40 11.01 8.91
N GLU A 326 0.22 9.91 8.49
CA GLU A 326 0.26 9.49 7.10
C GLU A 326 -1.02 8.79 6.69
N ALA A 327 -1.44 8.95 5.43
CA ALA A 327 -2.53 8.18 4.84
C ALA A 327 -1.96 6.98 4.06
N ILE A 328 -2.49 5.79 4.35
CA ILE A 328 -2.18 4.56 3.62
C ILE A 328 -3.32 4.25 2.67
N VAL A 329 -3.03 4.23 1.37
CA VAL A 329 -4.02 4.02 0.31
C VAL A 329 -3.69 2.71 -0.42
N ARG A 330 -4.71 1.87 -0.63
CA ARG A 330 -4.61 0.69 -1.48
C ARG A 330 -5.05 1.05 -2.89
N ASN A 331 -4.18 0.82 -3.86
CA ASN A 331 -4.43 1.09 -5.27
C ASN A 331 -4.67 -0.24 -5.99
N THR A 332 -5.93 -0.56 -6.24
CA THR A 332 -6.38 -1.76 -6.95
C THR A 332 -6.66 -1.40 -8.41
N GLY A 333 -6.04 -2.10 -9.35
CA GLY A 333 -6.36 -2.10 -10.77
C GLY A 333 -7.06 -3.39 -11.20
N TYR A 334 -7.16 -3.62 -12.52
CA TYR A 334 -7.83 -4.83 -13.06
C TYR A 334 -7.16 -6.12 -12.60
N GLU A 335 -5.84 -6.19 -12.74
CA GLU A 335 -5.04 -7.38 -12.42
C GLU A 335 -3.98 -7.11 -11.37
N SER A 336 -3.80 -5.88 -10.91
CA SER A 336 -2.77 -5.55 -9.93
C SER A 336 -3.32 -4.83 -8.72
N THR A 337 -2.65 -4.94 -7.58
CA THR A 337 -2.87 -4.09 -6.42
C THR A 337 -1.53 -3.65 -5.87
N SER A 338 -1.44 -2.41 -5.41
CA SER A 338 -0.26 -1.81 -4.78
C SER A 338 -0.68 -0.92 -3.62
N PHE A 339 0.28 -0.46 -2.83
CA PHE A 339 0.05 0.41 -1.68
C PHE A 339 0.81 1.73 -1.84
N GLY A 340 0.13 2.83 -1.55
CA GLY A 340 0.71 4.16 -1.45
C GLY A 340 0.73 4.66 -0.01
N ILE A 341 1.77 5.38 0.37
CA ILE A 341 1.82 6.15 1.61
C ILE A 341 1.92 7.62 1.25
N TYR A 342 1.10 8.44 1.89
CA TYR A 342 1.00 9.86 1.66
C TYR A 342 1.29 10.63 2.95
N GLU A 343 2.21 11.59 2.87
CA GLU A 343 2.58 12.48 3.98
C GLU A 343 1.90 13.84 3.83
N TYR A 344 1.38 14.37 4.94
CA TYR A 344 0.88 15.73 5.02
C TYR A 344 2.00 16.69 5.37
N LYS A 345 2.32 17.61 4.46
CA LYS A 345 3.37 18.61 4.67
C LYS A 345 3.08 19.88 3.88
N GLU A 346 3.30 21.03 4.51
CA GLU A 346 3.13 22.35 3.87
C GLU A 346 1.72 22.53 3.27
N ASN A 347 0.68 22.06 3.98
CA ASN A 347 -0.71 22.09 3.53
C ASN A 347 -0.94 21.36 2.19
N GLN A 348 -0.21 20.26 1.98
CA GLN A 348 -0.35 19.37 0.84
C GLN A 348 -0.21 17.93 1.30
N LEU A 349 -0.90 17.03 0.62
CA LEU A 349 -0.76 15.59 0.84
C LEU A 349 0.04 15.00 -0.34
N LYS A 350 1.26 14.50 -0.08
CA LYS A 350 2.19 14.03 -1.12
C LYS A 350 2.42 12.54 -1.00
N GLN A 351 2.33 11.82 -2.12
CA GLN A 351 2.73 10.42 -2.17
C GLN A 351 4.25 10.32 -2.00
N VAL A 352 4.70 9.64 -0.94
CA VAL A 352 6.11 9.42 -0.62
C VAL A 352 6.55 7.98 -0.80
N PHE A 353 5.60 7.07 -0.97
CA PHE A 353 5.85 5.66 -1.27
C PHE A 353 4.81 5.11 -2.25
N SER A 354 5.24 4.21 -3.12
CA SER A 354 4.39 3.35 -3.93
C SER A 354 5.12 2.01 -4.10
N GLY A 355 4.48 0.91 -3.70
CA GLY A 355 5.13 -0.40 -3.74
C GLY A 355 4.23 -1.52 -3.23
N ALA A 356 4.86 -2.66 -2.88
CA ALA A 356 4.21 -3.89 -2.47
C ALA A 356 3.13 -4.35 -3.47
N GLY A 357 3.45 -4.16 -4.75
CA GLY A 357 2.61 -4.57 -5.86
C GLY A 357 2.46 -6.10 -5.93
N TYR A 358 1.28 -6.56 -6.28
CA TYR A 358 1.02 -7.94 -6.68
C TYR A 358 0.03 -7.95 -7.82
N GLY A 359 0.04 -9.01 -8.64
CA GLY A 359 -0.89 -9.07 -9.75
C GLY A 359 -1.04 -10.45 -10.39
N CYS A 360 -2.19 -10.59 -11.03
CA CYS A 360 -2.48 -11.54 -12.10
C CYS A 360 -1.99 -10.94 -13.43
#